data_AF-A0A936EFC9-F1
#
_entry.id   AF-A0A936EFC9-F1
#
_cell.length_a   1.000
_cell.length_b   1.000
_cell.length_c   1.000
_cell.angle_alpha   90.00
_cell.angle_beta   90.00
_cell.angle_gamma   90.00
#
_symmetry.space_group_name_H-M   'P 1'
#
loop_
_entity.id
_entity.type
_entity.pdbx_description
1 polymer ?
#
loop_
_entity_poly.entity_id
_entity_poly.type
_entity_poly.pdbx_seq_one_letter_code
_entity_poly.pdbx_strand_id
1 'polypeptide(L)'
;MITMPRIRIAICSLLCGSLCLAQPSPTEYENLQDSLAKLDPSEIRLAATSVQLGAASLGAEVFAPESSWTSILTLWAAGETAQVELLWWHKDHPETRALIVALFWSRYGPPKHSPPWPCSFKNFEEFANHFRDGEREQRLKEIEFVRRNLPALKEDIAAILRKAEAKTQP
;
A
#
# COMPACT_ATOMS: atom_id res chain seq x y z
N MET A 1 -17.34 73.20 14.35
CA MET A 1 -15.90 72.98 14.57
C MET A 1 -15.70 72.28 15.91
N ILE A 2 -15.54 70.96 15.90
CA ILE A 2 -14.90 70.17 16.97
C ILE A 2 -14.21 69.01 16.27
N THR A 3 -12.88 69.01 16.29
CA THR A 3 -12.01 67.97 15.74
C THR A 3 -11.83 66.86 16.76
N MET A 4 -12.12 65.60 16.39
CA MET A 4 -11.79 64.41 17.19
C MET A 4 -10.59 63.65 16.60
N PRO A 5 -9.76 63.03 17.47
CA PRO A 5 -8.48 62.45 17.08
C PRO A 5 -8.58 61.09 16.40
N ARG A 6 -7.67 60.87 15.46
CA ARG A 6 -7.45 59.62 14.72
C ARG A 6 -6.92 58.53 15.65
N ILE A 7 -7.70 57.46 15.83
CA ILE A 7 -7.23 56.22 16.44
C ILE A 7 -6.79 55.29 15.30
N ARG A 8 -5.48 54.99 15.25
CA ARG A 8 -4.89 53.93 14.44
C ARG A 8 -5.06 52.62 15.20
N ILE A 9 -5.84 51.67 14.68
CA ILE A 9 -5.79 50.28 15.13
C ILE A 9 -5.21 49.43 14.02
N ALA A 10 -4.18 48.69 14.42
CA ALA A 10 -3.32 47.88 13.62
C ALA A 10 -4.05 46.71 12.96
N ILE A 11 -3.55 46.38 11.79
CA ILE A 11 -3.83 45.20 10.99
C ILE A 11 -3.51 43.95 11.83
N CYS A 12 -4.50 43.10 12.08
CA CYS A 12 -4.29 41.69 12.41
C CYS A 12 -4.76 40.85 11.22
N SER A 13 -3.82 40.63 10.32
CA SER A 13 -3.90 39.61 9.28
C SER A 13 -3.93 38.21 9.93
N LEU A 14 -4.54 37.27 9.20
CA LEU A 14 -4.26 35.82 9.25
C LEU A 14 -4.84 35.04 10.43
N LEU A 15 -6.10 34.64 10.29
CA LEU A 15 -6.53 33.29 10.66
C LEU A 15 -7.14 32.61 9.44
N CYS A 16 -6.31 32.41 8.39
CA CYS A 16 -6.46 31.22 7.58
C CYS A 16 -6.12 30.07 8.51
N GLY A 17 -7.14 29.42 9.05
CA GLY A 17 -7.01 28.13 9.70
C GLY A 17 -6.49 27.13 8.67
N SER A 18 -5.16 27.07 8.54
CA SER A 18 -4.47 25.95 7.94
C SER A 18 -4.90 24.73 8.74
N LEU A 19 -5.89 24.00 8.21
CA LEU A 19 -5.89 22.55 8.30
C LEU A 19 -4.55 22.12 7.69
N CYS A 20 -3.51 22.13 8.52
CA CYS A 20 -2.33 21.32 8.30
C CYS A 20 -2.84 19.88 8.29
N LEU A 21 -3.29 19.43 7.12
CA LEU A 21 -3.19 18.03 6.74
C LEU A 21 -1.73 17.69 6.99
N ALA A 22 -1.47 17.01 8.11
CA ALA A 22 -0.15 16.53 8.45
C ALA A 22 0.35 15.81 7.20
N GLN A 23 1.40 16.36 6.58
CA GLN A 23 2.06 15.65 5.51
C GLN A 23 2.53 14.33 6.12
N PRO A 24 2.16 13.16 5.55
CA PRO A 24 2.57 11.89 6.11
C PRO A 24 4.10 11.89 6.20
N SER A 25 4.61 11.59 7.38
CA SER A 25 6.06 11.52 7.61
C SER A 25 6.67 10.50 6.64
N PRO A 26 7.91 10.71 6.17
CA PRO A 26 8.55 9.87 5.14
C PRO A 26 8.71 8.36 5.48
N THR A 27 8.36 7.93 6.69
CA THR A 27 8.85 6.69 7.32
C THR A 27 7.87 5.51 7.34
N GLU A 28 6.60 5.68 6.98
CA GLU A 28 5.59 4.63 7.29
C GLU A 28 5.74 3.35 6.46
N TYR A 29 6.13 3.46 5.18
CA TYR A 29 6.42 2.29 4.34
C TYR A 29 7.92 1.91 4.27
N GLU A 30 8.82 2.71 4.87
CA GLU A 30 10.24 2.36 5.00
C GLU A 30 10.43 1.16 5.94
N ASN A 31 9.52 0.98 6.90
CA ASN A 31 9.48 -0.19 7.79
C ASN A 31 8.81 -1.42 7.14
N LEU A 32 8.54 -1.41 5.82
CA LEU A 32 7.90 -2.54 5.13
C LEU A 32 8.70 -3.84 5.34
N GLN A 33 10.04 -3.78 5.25
CA GLN A 33 10.89 -4.95 5.45
C GLN A 33 10.84 -5.47 6.89
N ASP A 34 10.89 -4.58 7.88
CA ASP A 34 10.77 -4.94 9.29
C ASP A 34 9.40 -5.56 9.60
N SER A 35 8.35 -5.07 8.95
CA SER A 35 6.99 -5.58 9.09
C SER A 35 6.84 -6.94 8.41
N LEU A 36 7.45 -7.14 7.23
CA LEU A 36 7.53 -8.44 6.55
C LEU A 36 8.25 -9.47 7.42
N ALA A 37 9.31 -9.09 8.13
CA ALA A 37 10.07 -9.97 9.01
C ALA A 37 9.27 -10.48 10.23
N LYS A 38 8.22 -9.75 10.64
CA LYS A 38 7.34 -10.11 11.77
C LYS A 38 6.19 -11.04 11.39
N LEU A 39 5.90 -11.20 10.10
CA LEU A 39 4.82 -12.08 9.66
C LEU A 39 5.11 -13.53 10.05
N ASP A 40 4.12 -14.22 10.62
CA ASP A 40 4.22 -15.67 10.82
C ASP A 40 3.83 -16.40 9.52
N PRO A 41 4.78 -17.06 8.84
CA PRO A 41 4.48 -17.80 7.62
C PRO A 41 3.53 -18.97 7.85
N SER A 42 3.35 -19.43 9.10
CA SER A 42 2.43 -20.53 9.43
C SER A 42 0.96 -20.18 9.24
N GLU A 43 0.62 -18.89 9.17
CA GLU A 43 -0.75 -18.44 9.00
C GLU A 43 -1.14 -18.28 7.52
N ILE A 44 -0.15 -18.25 6.62
CA ILE A 44 -0.37 -18.13 5.17
C ILE A 44 -0.83 -19.47 4.61
N ARG A 45 -1.93 -19.48 3.85
CA ARG A 45 -2.50 -20.70 3.27
C ARG A 45 -2.22 -20.74 1.76
N LEU A 46 -1.30 -21.61 1.32
CA LEU A 46 -0.96 -21.73 -0.11
C LEU A 46 -2.00 -22.52 -0.92
N ALA A 47 -2.74 -23.42 -0.28
CA ALA A 47 -3.82 -24.21 -0.87
C ALA A 47 -5.13 -23.97 -0.10
N ALA A 48 -5.60 -22.72 -0.11
CA ALA A 48 -6.78 -22.31 0.63
C ALA A 48 -8.07 -22.88 0.01
N THR A 49 -8.94 -23.45 0.84
CA THR A 49 -10.32 -23.81 0.48
C THR A 49 -11.16 -22.56 0.22
N SER A 50 -12.31 -22.70 -0.44
CA SER A 50 -13.24 -21.57 -0.68
C SER A 50 -13.66 -20.85 0.60
N VAL A 51 -13.88 -21.59 1.69
CA VAL A 51 -14.21 -21.01 3.01
C VAL A 51 -13.04 -20.17 3.55
N GLN A 52 -11.82 -20.67 3.42
CA GLN A 52 -10.61 -19.94 3.85
C GLN A 52 -10.34 -18.71 2.97
N LEU A 53 -10.62 -18.79 1.67
CA LEU A 53 -10.54 -17.63 0.77
C LEU A 53 -11.57 -16.56 1.14
N GLY A 54 -12.79 -16.95 1.50
CA GLY A 54 -13.79 -16.01 2.03
C GLY A 54 -13.33 -15.30 3.30
N ALA A 55 -12.76 -16.06 4.24
CA ALA A 55 -12.19 -15.50 5.47
C ALA A 55 -10.99 -14.56 5.19
N ALA A 56 -10.11 -14.94 4.26
CA ALA A 56 -8.98 -14.12 3.83
C ALA A 56 -9.44 -12.84 3.13
N SER A 57 -10.48 -12.90 2.28
CA SER A 57 -11.05 -11.70 1.67
C SER A 57 -11.54 -10.71 2.72
N LEU A 58 -12.33 -11.19 3.69
CA LEU A 58 -12.83 -10.36 4.78
C LEU A 58 -11.69 -9.80 5.65
N GLY A 59 -10.71 -10.64 6.01
CA GLY A 59 -9.58 -10.22 6.82
C GLY A 59 -8.67 -9.22 6.11
N ALA A 60 -8.49 -9.40 4.80
CA ALA A 60 -7.76 -8.48 3.96
C ALA A 60 -8.46 -7.12 3.85
N GLU A 61 -9.78 -7.05 3.92
CA GLU A 61 -10.53 -5.78 3.87
C GLU A 61 -10.59 -5.08 5.23
N VAL A 62 -10.96 -5.79 6.29
CA VAL A 62 -11.41 -5.21 7.57
C VAL A 62 -10.28 -4.96 8.57
N PHE A 63 -9.19 -5.73 8.53
CA PHE A 63 -8.15 -5.63 9.56
C PHE A 63 -7.11 -4.54 9.29
N ALA A 64 -6.46 -4.13 10.38
CA ALA A 64 -5.29 -3.27 10.39
C ALA A 64 -4.14 -3.86 9.53
N PRO A 65 -3.18 -3.04 9.07
CA PRO A 65 -2.14 -3.42 8.10
C PRO A 65 -1.46 -4.75 8.38
N GLU A 66 -0.74 -4.86 9.49
CA GLU A 66 0.04 -6.05 9.84
C GLU A 66 -0.82 -7.33 9.92
N SER A 67 -2.08 -7.20 10.37
CA SER A 67 -3.04 -8.30 10.46
C SER A 67 -3.68 -8.66 9.12
N SER A 68 -3.77 -7.70 8.19
CA SER A 68 -4.33 -7.91 6.85
C SER A 68 -3.35 -8.58 5.88
N TRP A 69 -2.05 -8.48 6.14
CA TRP A 69 -1.00 -8.96 5.22
C TRP A 69 -0.98 -10.48 5.06
N THR A 70 -1.18 -11.24 6.14
CA THR A 70 -1.35 -12.70 6.05
C THR A 70 -2.51 -13.07 5.12
N SER A 71 -3.60 -12.32 5.20
CA SER A 71 -4.79 -12.53 4.36
C SER A 71 -4.49 -12.16 2.90
N ILE A 72 -3.81 -11.05 2.65
CA ILE A 72 -3.38 -10.63 1.31
C ILE A 72 -2.42 -11.66 0.70
N LEU A 73 -1.45 -12.16 1.46
CA LEU A 73 -0.50 -13.19 1.00
C LEU A 73 -1.18 -14.53 0.73
N THR A 74 -2.21 -14.87 1.51
CA THR A 74 -3.06 -16.06 1.26
C THR A 74 -3.84 -15.93 -0.06
N LEU A 75 -4.51 -14.80 -0.28
CA LEU A 75 -5.20 -14.52 -1.55
C LEU A 75 -4.23 -14.56 -2.73
N TRP A 76 -3.06 -13.93 -2.57
CA TRP A 76 -2.01 -13.92 -3.57
C TRP A 76 -1.51 -15.32 -3.91
N ALA A 77 -1.21 -16.14 -2.90
CA ALA A 77 -0.73 -17.50 -3.08
C ALA A 77 -1.78 -18.40 -3.77
N ALA A 78 -3.06 -18.18 -3.49
CA ALA A 78 -4.17 -18.87 -4.13
C ALA A 78 -4.45 -18.40 -5.57
N GLY A 79 -3.80 -17.33 -6.03
CA GLY A 79 -3.97 -16.79 -7.38
C GLY A 79 -5.12 -15.79 -7.52
N GLU A 80 -5.68 -15.29 -6.42
CA GLU A 80 -6.76 -14.28 -6.38
C GLU A 80 -6.25 -12.87 -6.70
N THR A 81 -5.56 -12.73 -7.84
CA THR A 81 -4.82 -11.52 -8.22
C THR A 81 -5.70 -10.30 -8.43
N ALA A 82 -6.91 -10.47 -8.99
CA ALA A 82 -7.87 -9.37 -9.18
C ALA A 82 -8.36 -8.80 -7.83
N GLN A 83 -8.62 -9.67 -6.85
CA GLN A 83 -9.01 -9.24 -5.50
C GLN A 83 -7.86 -8.47 -4.82
N VAL A 84 -6.63 -8.97 -4.95
CA VAL A 84 -5.44 -8.29 -4.40
C VAL A 84 -5.21 -6.93 -5.05
N GLU A 85 -5.47 -6.80 -6.37
CA GLU A 85 -5.43 -5.50 -7.05
C GLU A 85 -6.50 -4.54 -6.51
N LEU A 86 -7.75 -4.99 -6.36
CA LEU A 86 -8.83 -4.18 -5.79
C LEU A 86 -8.50 -3.66 -4.40
N LEU A 87 -7.81 -4.46 -3.57
CA LEU A 87 -7.35 -4.00 -2.26
C LEU A 87 -6.39 -2.82 -2.35
N TRP A 88 -5.55 -2.72 -3.39
CA TRP A 88 -4.69 -1.55 -3.57
C TRP A 88 -5.51 -0.27 -3.80
N TRP A 89 -6.65 -0.36 -4.49
CA TRP A 89 -7.55 0.77 -4.70
C TRP A 89 -8.17 1.25 -3.39
N HIS A 90 -8.60 0.32 -2.54
CA HIS A 90 -9.43 0.63 -1.37
C HIS A 90 -8.68 0.74 -0.05
N LYS A 91 -7.41 0.33 0.03
CA LYS A 91 -6.64 0.40 1.27
C LYS A 91 -6.15 1.82 1.53
N ASP A 92 -6.41 2.28 2.75
CA ASP A 92 -5.95 3.58 3.26
C ASP A 92 -4.47 3.58 3.67
N HIS A 93 -3.92 2.40 3.99
CA HIS A 93 -2.59 2.25 4.57
C HIS A 93 -1.47 2.16 3.50
N PRO A 94 -0.51 3.12 3.48
CA PRO A 94 0.58 3.16 2.49
C PRO A 94 1.41 1.89 2.40
N GLU A 95 1.77 1.29 3.53
CA GLU A 95 2.58 0.09 3.64
C GLU A 95 1.88 -1.14 3.04
N THR A 96 0.55 -1.21 3.16
CA THR A 96 -0.25 -2.29 2.57
C THR A 96 -0.32 -2.12 1.06
N ARG A 97 -0.50 -0.89 0.57
CA ARG A 97 -0.44 -0.60 -0.86
C ARG A 97 0.93 -0.92 -1.44
N ALA A 98 2.02 -0.54 -0.75
CA ALA A 98 3.39 -0.86 -1.14
C ALA A 98 3.63 -2.38 -1.20
N LEU A 99 3.15 -3.15 -0.20
CA LEU A 99 3.19 -4.61 -0.23
C LEU A 99 2.51 -5.16 -1.50
N ILE A 100 1.32 -4.67 -1.83
CA ILE A 100 0.58 -5.14 -3.01
C ILE A 100 1.36 -4.87 -4.30
N VAL A 101 1.90 -3.66 -4.48
CA VAL A 101 2.76 -3.34 -5.64
C VAL A 101 3.98 -4.27 -5.69
N ALA A 102 4.60 -4.53 -4.54
CA ALA A 102 5.75 -5.43 -4.45
C ALA A 102 5.39 -6.88 -4.83
N LEU A 103 4.21 -7.38 -4.47
CA LEU A 103 3.73 -8.71 -4.88
C LEU A 103 3.61 -8.81 -6.41
N PHE A 104 2.96 -7.83 -7.03
CA PHE A 104 2.80 -7.79 -8.48
C PHE A 104 4.14 -7.73 -9.22
N TRP A 105 5.00 -6.80 -8.82
CA TRP A 105 6.29 -6.61 -9.49
C TRP A 105 7.31 -7.69 -9.15
N SER A 106 7.15 -8.43 -8.05
CA SER A 106 7.97 -9.63 -7.77
C SER A 106 7.73 -10.74 -8.78
N ARG A 107 6.47 -10.89 -9.25
CA ARG A 107 6.07 -11.91 -10.21
C ARG A 107 6.27 -11.49 -11.67
N TYR A 108 5.93 -10.25 -12.02
CA TYR A 108 5.89 -9.80 -13.41
C TYR A 108 6.97 -8.75 -13.75
N GLY A 109 7.71 -8.25 -12.75
CA GLY A 109 8.58 -7.09 -12.90
C GLY A 109 7.79 -5.76 -12.92
N PRO A 110 8.50 -4.62 -12.92
CA PRO A 110 7.91 -3.31 -13.19
C PRO A 110 7.83 -3.03 -14.70
N PRO A 111 6.85 -2.24 -15.19
CA PRO A 111 6.76 -1.71 -16.55
C PRO A 111 8.10 -1.37 -17.21
N LYS A 112 8.59 -2.20 -18.16
CA LYS A 112 9.85 -1.98 -18.89
C LYS A 112 9.67 -1.41 -20.32
N HIS A 113 8.51 -0.82 -20.60
CA HIS A 113 8.05 -0.37 -21.93
C HIS A 113 7.44 -1.50 -22.80
N SER A 114 6.11 -1.62 -22.75
CA SER A 114 5.25 -2.29 -23.75
C SER A 114 5.34 -3.85 -23.88
N PRO A 115 4.29 -4.53 -24.41
CA PRO A 115 3.82 -5.86 -23.94
C PRO A 115 4.64 -7.08 -24.43
N PRO A 116 4.40 -8.31 -23.87
CA PRO A 116 3.16 -8.77 -23.23
C PRO A 116 3.22 -8.82 -21.70
N TRP A 117 2.85 -7.71 -21.04
CA TRP A 117 2.22 -7.84 -19.71
C TRP A 117 0.91 -8.60 -19.90
N PRO A 118 0.47 -9.44 -18.93
CA PRO A 118 -0.91 -9.88 -18.91
C PRO A 118 -1.82 -8.65 -19.02
N CYS A 119 -2.67 -8.60 -20.05
CA CYS A 119 -3.52 -7.44 -20.39
C CYS A 119 -4.46 -6.97 -19.26
N SER A 120 -4.59 -7.76 -18.19
CA SER A 120 -5.35 -7.40 -16.99
C SER A 120 -4.60 -6.49 -16.02
N PHE A 121 -3.26 -6.41 -16.08
CA PHE A 121 -2.47 -5.60 -15.15
C PHE A 121 -2.08 -4.26 -15.77
N LYS A 122 -2.84 -3.22 -15.44
CA LYS A 122 -2.48 -1.85 -15.82
C LYS A 122 -1.38 -1.33 -14.90
N ASN A 123 -0.64 -0.35 -15.40
CA ASN A 123 0.48 0.26 -14.70
C ASN A 123 -0.01 0.97 -13.41
N PHE A 124 0.52 0.60 -12.24
CA PHE A 124 0.16 1.25 -10.96
C PHE A 124 0.38 2.77 -10.98
N GLU A 125 1.36 3.26 -11.75
CA GLU A 125 1.57 4.70 -11.92
C GLU A 125 0.45 5.35 -12.73
N GLU A 126 -0.03 4.68 -13.77
CA GLU A 126 -1.19 5.15 -14.53
C GLU A 126 -2.43 5.14 -13.65
N PHE A 127 -2.58 4.11 -12.81
CA PHE A 127 -3.67 4.01 -11.86
C PHE A 127 -3.67 5.11 -10.79
N ALA A 128 -2.50 5.52 -10.32
CA ALA A 128 -2.37 6.62 -9.37
C ALA A 128 -3.02 7.91 -9.90
N ASN A 129 -3.10 8.10 -11.22
CA ASN A 129 -3.73 9.28 -11.83
C ASN A 129 -5.25 9.35 -11.66
N HIS A 130 -5.92 8.27 -11.24
CA HIS A 130 -7.35 8.28 -10.93
C HIS A 130 -7.67 8.87 -9.54
N PHE A 131 -6.65 9.12 -8.71
CA PHE A 131 -6.81 9.66 -7.37
C PHE A 131 -6.60 11.18 -7.35
N ARG A 132 -7.11 11.82 -6.28
CA ARG A 132 -6.91 13.26 -6.04
C ARG A 132 -5.43 13.57 -5.80
N ASP A 133 -5.01 14.80 -6.07
CA ASP A 133 -3.59 15.20 -6.10
C ASP A 133 -2.76 14.72 -4.89
N GLY A 134 -3.26 14.90 -3.66
CA GLY A 134 -2.53 14.48 -2.46
C GLY A 134 -2.38 12.97 -2.30
N GLU A 135 -3.44 12.22 -2.61
CA GLU A 135 -3.42 10.74 -2.57
C GLU A 135 -2.60 10.17 -3.73
N ARG A 136 -2.70 10.77 -4.91
CA ARG A 136 -1.87 10.43 -6.07
C ARG A 136 -0.40 10.57 -5.72
N GLU A 137 0.01 11.66 -5.10
CA GLU A 137 1.41 11.88 -4.71
C GLU A 137 1.91 10.82 -3.72
N GLN A 138 1.09 10.46 -2.73
CA GLN A 138 1.42 9.38 -1.78
C GLN A 138 1.59 8.03 -2.49
N ARG A 139 0.64 7.65 -3.33
CA ARG A 139 0.69 6.40 -4.10
C ARG A 139 1.92 6.35 -5.02
N LEU A 140 2.27 7.44 -5.67
CA LEU A 140 3.49 7.52 -6.49
C LEU A 140 4.76 7.36 -5.65
N LYS A 141 4.82 7.91 -4.43
CA LYS A 141 5.95 7.69 -3.51
C LYS A 141 6.08 6.24 -3.08
N GLU A 142 4.98 5.56 -2.79
CA GLU A 142 4.95 4.12 -2.48
C GLU A 142 5.47 3.28 -3.65
N ILE A 143 4.99 3.57 -4.87
CA ILE A 143 5.40 2.88 -6.09
C ILE A 143 6.90 3.07 -6.34
N GLU A 144 7.41 4.29 -6.18
CA GLU A 144 8.83 4.60 -6.34
C GLU A 144 9.70 3.93 -5.26
N PHE A 145 9.22 3.85 -4.02
CA PHE A 145 9.88 3.09 -2.96
C PHE A 145 10.00 1.60 -3.34
N VAL A 146 8.90 0.98 -3.80
CA VAL A 146 8.92 -0.41 -4.23
C VAL A 146 9.87 -0.59 -5.41
N ARG A 147 9.88 0.32 -6.39
CA ARG A 147 10.81 0.28 -7.53
C ARG A 147 12.27 0.20 -7.09
N ARG A 148 12.68 1.04 -6.14
CA ARG A 148 14.06 1.12 -5.65
C ARG A 148 14.47 -0.10 -4.83
N ASN A 149 13.54 -0.67 -4.08
CA ASN A 149 13.79 -1.76 -3.14
C ASN A 149 13.33 -3.14 -3.66
N LEU A 150 12.84 -3.21 -4.90
CA LEU A 150 12.23 -4.42 -5.46
C LEU A 150 13.12 -5.67 -5.34
N PRO A 151 14.45 -5.63 -5.58
CA PRO A 151 15.29 -6.81 -5.43
C PRO A 151 15.21 -7.42 -4.02
N ALA A 152 15.34 -6.59 -2.98
CA ALA A 152 15.28 -7.04 -1.59
C ALA A 152 13.86 -7.49 -1.21
N LEU A 153 12.85 -6.70 -1.54
CA LEU A 153 11.44 -7.03 -1.27
C LEU A 153 11.03 -8.37 -1.92
N LYS A 154 11.50 -8.63 -3.14
CA LYS A 154 11.25 -9.88 -3.84
C LYS A 154 11.87 -11.07 -3.12
N GLU A 155 13.08 -10.92 -2.60
CA GLU A 155 13.74 -11.96 -1.80
C GLU A 155 12.99 -12.22 -0.49
N ASP A 156 12.58 -11.17 0.21
CA ASP A 156 11.82 -11.25 1.47
C ASP A 156 10.48 -11.97 1.26
N ILE A 157 9.69 -11.54 0.26
CA ILE A 157 8.41 -12.17 -0.09
C ILE A 157 8.61 -13.65 -0.47
N ALA A 158 9.62 -13.95 -1.30
CA ALA A 158 9.91 -15.33 -1.69
C ALA A 158 10.35 -16.19 -0.49
N ALA A 159 11.08 -15.63 0.47
CA ALA A 159 11.46 -16.32 1.69
C ALA A 159 10.23 -16.64 2.57
N ILE A 160 9.30 -15.70 2.70
CA ILE A 160 8.05 -15.90 3.45
C ILE A 160 7.21 -17.01 2.82
N LEU A 161 6.98 -16.95 1.50
CA LEU A 161 6.17 -17.94 0.80
C LEU A 161 6.80 -19.35 0.83
N ARG A 162 8.13 -19.47 0.69
CA ARG A 162 8.84 -20.75 0.85
C ARG A 162 8.70 -21.33 2.26
N LYS A 163 8.77 -20.49 3.29
CA LYS A 163 8.56 -20.92 4.67
C LYS A 163 7.13 -21.40 4.91
N ALA A 164 6.14 -20.73 4.32
CA ALA A 164 4.75 -21.16 4.37
C ALA A 164 4.55 -22.52 3.68
N GLU A 165 5.21 -22.75 2.54
CA GLU A 165 5.16 -24.01 1.79
C GLU A 165 5.75 -25.17 2.60
N ALA A 166 6.93 -24.98 3.17
CA ALA A 166 7.61 -25.99 3.99
C ALA A 166 6.80 -26.42 5.22
N LYS A 167 5.93 -25.54 5.74
CA LYS A 167 5.04 -25.85 6.87
C LYS A 167 3.72 -26.54 6.45
N THR A 168 3.37 -26.47 5.16
CA THR A 168 2.11 -27.04 4.62
C THR A 168 2.30 -28.46 4.10
N GLN A 169 3.55 -28.87 3.79
CA GLN A 169 3.87 -30.23 3.38
C GLN A 169 4.03 -31.13 4.63
N PRO A 170 3.35 -32.30 4.69
CA PRO A 170 3.35 -33.20 5.84
C PRO A 170 4.68 -33.94 6.05
#